data_AF-A0A8A7KH28-F1
#
_entry.id   AF-A0A8A7KH28-F1
#
_cell.length_a   1.000
_cell.length_b   1.000
_cell.length_c   1.000
_cell.angle_alpha   90.00
_cell.angle_beta   90.00
_cell.angle_gamma   90.00
#
_symmetry.space_group_name_H-M   'P 1'
#
loop_
_entity.id
_entity.type
_entity.pdbx_description
1 polymer ?
#
loop_
_entity_poly.entity_id
_entity_poly.type
_entity_poly.pdbx_seq_one_letter_code
_entity_poly.pdbx_strand_id
1 'polypeptide(L)'
;MFKTNNILYLMIFLRIISSLIEMGAAGLMFYFRRIDTAIRINALLGLVGPIILILVTFLGLTGISSQLDFKKILLIGLGVFLILLGSR
;
A
#
# COMPACT_ATOMS: atom_id res chain seq x y z
N MET A 1 -19.23 15.61 9.48
CA MET A 1 -18.01 15.80 10.29
C MET A 1 -17.51 14.51 10.94
N PHE A 2 -18.33 13.76 11.68
CA PHE A 2 -17.91 12.49 12.33
C PHE A 2 -17.46 11.37 11.36
N LYS A 3 -18.07 11.24 10.17
CA LYS A 3 -17.74 10.18 9.21
C LYS A 3 -16.32 10.29 8.64
N THR A 4 -15.86 11.52 8.39
CA THR A 4 -14.51 11.79 7.83
C THR A 4 -13.41 11.50 8.85
N ASN A 5 -13.65 11.76 10.13
CA ASN A 5 -12.69 11.44 11.20
C ASN A 5 -12.43 9.94 11.31
N ASN A 6 -13.49 9.11 11.19
CA ASN A 6 -13.33 7.65 11.20
C ASN A 6 -12.52 7.15 10.00
N ILE A 7 -12.73 7.75 8.81
CA ILE A 7 -11.96 7.43 7.60
C ILE A 7 -10.49 7.84 7.77
N LEU A 8 -10.23 9.00 8.36
CA LEU A 8 -8.86 9.45 8.67
C LEU A 8 -8.15 8.46 9.61
N TYR A 9 -8.82 8.00 10.68
CA TYR A 9 -8.23 7.00 11.57
C TYR A 9 -7.95 5.68 10.86
N LEU A 10 -8.83 5.24 9.96
CA LEU A 10 -8.58 4.06 9.11
C LEU A 10 -7.37 4.27 8.18
N MET A 11 -7.23 5.44 7.57
CA MET A 11 -6.07 5.76 6.72
C MET A 11 -4.76 5.73 7.51
N ILE A 12 -4.74 6.31 8.71
CA ILE A 12 -3.59 6.29 9.61
C ILE A 12 -3.27 4.84 10.03
N PHE A 13 -4.29 4.08 10.42
CA PHE A 13 -4.14 2.70 10.83
C PHE A 13 -3.55 1.83 9.71
N LEU A 14 -4.04 1.94 8.47
CA LEU A 14 -3.48 1.21 7.33
C LEU A 14 -2.01 1.55 7.08
N ARG A 15 -1.60 2.82 7.27
CA ARG A 15 -0.19 3.20 7.18
C ARG A 15 0.65 2.55 8.27
N ILE A 16 0.16 2.53 9.52
CA ILE A 16 0.87 1.89 10.63
C ILE A 16 1.06 0.39 10.33
N ILE A 17 0.02 -0.30 9.86
CA ILE A 17 0.11 -1.71 9.47
C ILE A 17 1.13 -1.91 8.34
N SER A 18 1.09 -1.09 7.29
CA SER A 18 2.05 -1.16 6.18
C SER A 18 3.50 -0.97 6.66
N SER A 19 3.74 0.03 7.51
CA SER A 19 5.07 0.27 8.07
C SER A 19 5.56 -0.88 8.95
N LEU A 20 4.64 -1.55 9.67
CA LEU A 20 4.99 -2.71 10.48
C LEU A 20 5.37 -3.91 9.61
N ILE A 21 4.70 -4.11 8.47
CA ILE A 21 5.05 -5.15 7.49
C ILE A 21 6.44 -4.89 6.90
N GLU A 22 6.72 -3.65 6.49
CA GLU A 22 8.04 -3.22 6.00
C GLU A 22 9.14 -3.46 7.05
N MET A 23 8.88 -3.06 8.30
CA MET A 23 9.81 -3.25 9.40
C MET A 23 10.04 -4.74 9.72
N GLY A 24 8.98 -5.55 9.66
CA GLY A 24 9.07 -7.01 9.81
C GLY A 24 9.89 -7.66 8.68
N ALA A 25 9.68 -7.23 7.43
CA ALA A 25 10.46 -7.69 6.30
C ALA A 25 11.94 -7.33 6.44
N ALA A 26 12.26 -6.10 6.84
CA ALA A 26 13.63 -5.69 7.14
C ALA A 26 14.25 -6.54 8.26
N GLY A 27 13.48 -6.85 9.31
CA GLY A 27 13.89 -7.75 10.38
C GLY A 27 14.22 -9.16 9.88
N LEU A 28 13.39 -9.72 8.99
CA LEU A 28 13.65 -11.03 8.36
C LEU A 28 14.90 -10.98 7.47
N MET A 29 15.09 -9.93 6.68
CA MET A 29 16.31 -9.74 5.88
C MET A 29 17.57 -9.71 6.76
N PHE A 30 17.50 -8.98 7.89
CA PHE A 30 18.59 -8.93 8.87
C PHE A 30 18.83 -10.28 9.55
N TYR A 31 17.78 -11.03 9.87
CA TYR A 31 17.87 -12.34 10.51
C TYR A 31 18.55 -13.38 9.60
N PHE A 32 18.14 -13.47 8.33
CA PHE A 32 18.64 -14.48 7.40
C PHE A 32 20.03 -14.17 6.83
N ARG A 33 20.46 -12.90 6.81
CA ARG A 33 21.81 -12.46 6.37
C ARG A 33 22.23 -13.00 4.99
N ARG A 34 21.26 -13.24 4.11
CA ARG A 34 21.48 -13.78 2.76
C ARG A 34 20.83 -12.86 1.74
N ILE A 35 21.61 -12.44 0.75
CA ILE A 35 21.16 -11.54 -0.31
C ILE A 35 20.02 -12.18 -1.10
N ASP A 36 20.14 -13.46 -1.46
CA ASP A 36 19.09 -14.18 -2.20
C ASP A 36 17.75 -14.21 -1.45
N THR A 37 17.79 -14.43 -0.14
CA THR A 37 16.59 -14.40 0.72
C THR A 37 16.02 -12.98 0.80
N ALA A 38 16.87 -11.97 0.93
CA ALA A 38 16.44 -10.58 0.96
C ALA A 38 15.75 -10.15 -0.34
N ILE A 39 16.27 -10.56 -1.50
CA ILE A 39 15.65 -10.30 -2.81
C ILE A 39 14.26 -10.96 -2.89
N ARG A 40 14.10 -12.20 -2.41
CA ARG A 40 12.79 -12.88 -2.38
C ARG A 40 11.79 -12.18 -1.47
N ILE A 41 12.24 -11.75 -0.29
CA ILE A 41 11.40 -10.98 0.64
C ILE A 41 10.99 -9.66 -0.02
N ASN A 42 11.92 -8.95 -0.66
CA ASN A 42 11.64 -7.66 -1.29
C ASN A 42 10.70 -7.80 -2.50
N ALA A 43 10.81 -8.89 -3.27
CA ALA A 43 9.88 -9.20 -4.35
C ALA A 43 8.43 -9.38 -3.85
N LEU A 44 8.25 -10.02 -2.69
CA LEU A 44 6.94 -10.13 -2.04
C LEU A 44 6.47 -8.78 -1.47
N LEU A 45 7.38 -8.04 -0.82
CA LEU A 45 7.11 -6.75 -0.22
C LEU A 45 6.74 -5.68 -1.26
N GLY A 46 7.30 -5.78 -2.46
CA GLY A 46 7.04 -4.87 -3.58
C GLY A 46 5.57 -4.78 -3.99
N LEU A 47 4.75 -5.77 -3.64
CA LEU A 47 3.29 -5.75 -3.84
C LEU A 47 2.53 -5.04 -2.72
N VAL A 48 3.07 -5.04 -1.50
CA VAL A 48 2.42 -4.50 -0.30
C VAL A 48 2.24 -2.99 -0.43
N GLY A 49 3.28 -2.26 -0.85
CA GLY A 49 3.24 -0.81 -1.04
C GLY A 49 2.11 -0.36 -1.98
N PRO A 50 2.05 -0.86 -3.22
CA PRO A 50 0.97 -0.56 -4.16
C PRO A 50 -0.43 -0.91 -3.65
N ILE A 51 -0.61 -2.05 -2.96
CA ILE A 51 -1.91 -2.45 -2.40
C ILE A 51 -2.37 -1.47 -1.31
N ILE A 52 -1.49 -1.13 -0.37
CA ILE A 52 -1.80 -0.17 0.70
C ILE A 52 -2.09 1.20 0.12
N LEU A 53 -1.33 1.65 -0.89
CA LEU A 53 -1.57 2.92 -1.57
C LEU A 53 -2.97 2.97 -2.18
N ILE A 54 -3.39 1.93 -2.93
CA ILE A 54 -4.75 1.84 -3.47
C ILE A 54 -5.79 1.96 -2.35
N LEU A 55 -5.64 1.21 -1.27
CA LEU A 55 -6.61 1.18 -0.17
C LEU A 55 -6.73 2.54 0.53
N VAL A 56 -5.60 3.16 0.88
CA VAL A 56 -5.58 4.47 1.54
C VAL A 56 -6.13 5.55 0.61
N THR A 57 -5.80 5.52 -0.67
CA THR A 57 -6.34 6.47 -1.66
C THR A 57 -7.85 6.26 -1.85
N PHE A 58 -8.31 5.01 -1.92
CA PHE A 58 -9.74 4.70 -2.00
C PHE A 58 -10.50 5.22 -0.78
N LEU A 59 -10.00 4.95 0.43
CA LEU A 59 -10.58 5.48 1.66
C LEU A 59 -10.61 7.02 1.65
N GLY A 60 -9.51 7.67 1.26
CA GLY A 60 -9.46 9.12 1.12
C GLY A 60 -10.50 9.66 0.14
N LEU A 61 -10.67 9.02 -1.02
CA LEU A 61 -11.67 9.41 -2.02
C LEU A 61 -13.11 9.24 -1.49
N THR A 62 -13.41 8.14 -0.78
CA THR A 62 -14.73 7.95 -0.13
C THR A 62 -14.99 8.94 1.00
N GLY A 63 -13.94 9.49 1.62
CA GLY A 63 -14.04 10.49 2.68
C GLY A 63 -14.24 11.92 2.18
N ILE A 64 -13.80 12.21 0.95
CA ILE A 64 -13.88 13.55 0.33
C ILE A 64 -15.10 13.69 -0.59
N SER A 65 -15.56 12.61 -1.24
CA SER A 65 -16.58 12.68 -2.29
C SER A 65 -17.87 11.92 -1.97
N SER A 66 -19.01 12.52 -2.29
CA SER A 66 -20.31 11.85 -2.39
C SER A 66 -20.47 10.99 -3.65
N GLN A 67 -19.53 11.09 -4.62
CA GLN A 67 -19.52 10.29 -5.85
C GLN A 67 -18.07 9.88 -6.21
N LEU A 68 -17.80 8.57 -6.27
CA LEU A 68 -16.50 8.06 -6.69
C LEU A 68 -16.37 8.18 -8.21
N ASP A 69 -15.48 9.07 -8.68
CA ASP A 69 -15.16 9.21 -10.10
C ASP A 69 -14.36 7.99 -10.58
N PHE A 70 -14.99 7.14 -11.38
CA PHE A 70 -14.45 5.89 -11.90
C PHE A 70 -13.12 6.07 -12.64
N LYS A 71 -12.89 7.26 -13.23
CA LYS A 71 -11.63 7.61 -13.92
C LYS A 71 -10.44 7.61 -12.97
N LYS A 72 -10.62 8.08 -11.73
CA LYS A 72 -9.52 8.12 -10.73
C LYS A 72 -9.12 6.73 -10.29
N ILE A 73 -10.10 5.84 -10.11
CA ILE A 73 -9.87 4.43 -9.75
C ILE A 73 -9.10 3.73 -10.88
N LEU A 74 -9.50 3.95 -12.14
CA LEU A 74 -8.81 3.40 -13.31
C LEU A 74 -7.35 3.87 -13.40
N LEU A 75 -7.10 5.17 -13.17
CA LEU A 75 -5.76 5.75 -13.19
C LEU A 75 -4.85 5.17 -12.10
N ILE A 76 -5.38 4.99 -10.89
CA ILE A 76 -4.65 4.36 -9.77
C ILE A 76 -4.32 2.91 -10.11
N GLY A 77 -5.28 2.15 -10.64
CA GLY A 77 -5.07 0.76 -11.08
C GLY A 77 -3.99 0.65 -12.17
N LEU A 78 -3.98 1.58 -13.12
CA LEU A 78 -2.93 1.67 -14.15
C LEU A 78 -1.55 1.91 -13.54
N GLY A 79 -1.44 2.84 -12.58
CA GLY A 79 -0.17 3.11 -11.89
C GLY A 79 0.39 1.88 -11.18
N VAL A 80 -0.47 1.11 -10.50
CA VAL A 80 -0.06 -0.16 -9.87
C VAL A 80 0.36 -1.18 -10.92
N PHE A 81 -0.39 -1.32 -12.02
CA PHE A 81 -0.03 -2.23 -13.11
C PHE A 81 1.35 -1.90 -13.72
N LEU A 82 1.68 -0.61 -13.89
CA LEU A 82 2.99 -0.17 -14.37
C LEU A 82 4.12 -0.52 -13.40
N ILE A 83 3.91 -0.36 -12.08
CA ILE A 83 4.89 -0.76 -11.05
C ILE A 83 5.16 -2.27 -11.13
N LEU A 84 4.11 -3.09 -11.29
CA LEU A 84 4.24 -4.55 -11.43
C LEU A 84 4.97 -4.97 -12.70
N LEU A 85 4.77 -4.25 -13.81
CA LEU A 85 5.50 -4.49 -15.05
C LEU A 85 6.98 -4.12 -14.93
N GLY A 86 7.30 -3.01 -14.25
CA GLY A 86 8.68 -2.54 -14.10
C GLY A 86 9.51 -3.28 -13.04
N SER A 87 8.87 -4.02 -12.12
CA SER A 87 9.58 -4.82 -11.11
C SER A 87 9.92 -6.26 -11.55
N ARG A 88 9.71 -6.58 -12.83
CA ARG A 88 10.07 -7.86 -13.46
C ARG A 88 11.39 -7.77 -14.22
#